data_AF-A0A960MFE9-F1
#
_entry.id   AF-A0A960MFE9-F1
#
_cell.length_a   1.000
_cell.length_b   1.000
_cell.length_c   1.000
_cell.angle_alpha   90.00
_cell.angle_beta   90.00
_cell.angle_gamma   90.00
#
_symmetry.space_group_name_H-M   'P 1'
#
loop_
_entity.id
_entity.type
_entity.pdbx_description
1 polymer ?
#
loop_
_entity_poly.entity_id
_entity_poly.type
_entity_poly.pdbx_seq_one_letter_code
_entity_poly.pdbx_strand_id
1 'polypeptide(L)'
;MPKQEKTVELEGTIHTVLPGTMFRVELENGHLVLAHISGKMRKRFIRLVAGDRVKIEMSPYDTEKARIVYRLDNRRPMGPPGAGGARPGGPRRGPGGPRRR
;
A
#
# COMPACT_ATOMS: atom_id res chain seq x y z
N MET A 1 -11.11 -27.82 -16.09
CA MET A 1 -11.38 -27.82 -14.63
C MET A 1 -10.27 -27.04 -13.95
N PRO A 2 -10.51 -25.84 -13.38
CA PRO A 2 -9.45 -25.06 -12.77
C PRO A 2 -9.11 -25.69 -11.42
N LYS A 3 -7.90 -26.25 -11.31
CA LYS A 3 -7.35 -26.75 -10.06
C LYS A 3 -7.40 -25.60 -9.06
N GLN A 4 -8.22 -25.74 -8.04
CA GLN A 4 -8.09 -24.96 -6.81
C GLN A 4 -6.76 -25.38 -6.19
N GLU A 5 -5.67 -24.78 -6.68
CA GLU A 5 -4.37 -24.86 -6.04
C GLU A 5 -4.59 -24.32 -4.64
N LYS A 6 -4.47 -25.20 -3.64
CA LYS A 6 -4.53 -24.84 -2.23
C LYS A 6 -3.31 -23.98 -1.91
N THR A 7 -3.32 -22.72 -2.32
CA THR A 7 -2.27 -21.76 -2.04
C THR A 7 -2.22 -21.55 -0.54
N VAL A 8 -1.04 -21.75 0.04
CA VAL A 8 -0.79 -21.54 1.46
C VAL A 8 -0.46 -20.07 1.65
N GLU A 9 -1.27 -19.40 2.46
CA GLU A 9 -1.05 -18.02 2.87
C GLU A 9 -0.10 -17.98 4.06
N LEU A 10 1.02 -17.28 3.91
CA LEU A 10 2.03 -17.13 4.95
C LEU A 10 2.45 -15.67 5.07
N GLU A 11 2.95 -15.32 6.25
CA GLU A 11 3.51 -13.99 6.52
C GLU A 11 5.03 -14.05 6.46
N GLY A 12 5.63 -12.97 5.96
CA GLY A 12 7.08 -12.85 5.85
C GLY A 12 7.54 -11.40 5.82
N THR A 13 8.83 -11.22 6.06
CA THR A 13 9.49 -9.92 6.07
C THR A 13 10.45 -9.81 4.90
N ILE A 14 10.44 -8.68 4.20
CA ILE A 14 11.35 -8.47 3.07
C ILE A 14 12.76 -8.23 3.61
N HIS A 15 13.70 -9.11 3.29
CA HIS A 15 15.10 -8.93 3.69
C HIS A 15 15.89 -8.12 2.66
N THR A 16 15.72 -8.39 1.37
CA THR A 16 16.48 -7.71 0.29
C THR A 16 15.63 -7.55 -0.95
N VAL A 17 15.79 -6.44 -1.66
CA VAL A 17 15.13 -6.17 -2.94
C VAL A 17 16.12 -6.45 -4.07
N LEU A 18 15.74 -7.33 -5.00
CA LEU A 18 16.56 -7.67 -6.17
C LEU A 18 16.07 -6.91 -7.41
N PRO A 19 16.95 -6.64 -8.38
CA PRO A 19 16.55 -6.11 -9.68
C PRO A 19 15.60 -7.08 -10.40
N GLY A 20 14.64 -6.54 -11.16
CA GLY A 20 13.66 -7.36 -11.90
C GLY A 20 12.38 -7.71 -11.15
N THR A 21 12.00 -6.94 -10.13
CA THR A 21 10.77 -7.15 -9.32
C THR A 21 10.74 -8.45 -8.51
N MET A 22 11.92 -8.99 -8.22
CA MET A 22 12.11 -10.10 -7.29
C MET A 22 12.45 -9.57 -5.90
N PHE A 23 11.88 -10.18 -4.88
CA PHE A 23 12.08 -9.80 -3.48
C PHE A 23 12.51 -11.04 -2.70
N ARG A 24 13.56 -10.91 -1.91
CA ARG A 24 13.91 -11.92 -0.91
C ARG A 24 13.04 -11.69 0.31
N VAL A 25 12.15 -12.63 0.57
CA VAL A 25 11.26 -12.62 1.74
C VAL A 25 11.72 -13.73 2.67
N GLU A 26 11.95 -13.37 3.92
CA GLU A 26 12.17 -14.31 5.00
C GLU A 26 10.81 -14.63 5.63
N LEU A 27 10.41 -15.89 5.55
CA LEU A 27 9.24 -16.40 6.24
C LEU A 27 9.51 -16.42 7.75
N GLU A 28 8.45 -16.37 8.56
CA GLU A 28 8.57 -16.59 10.01
C GLU A 28 9.14 -17.99 10.36
N ASN A 29 9.09 -18.92 9.41
CA ASN A 29 9.71 -20.24 9.52
C ASN A 29 11.24 -20.23 9.31
N GLY A 30 11.87 -19.08 9.06
CA GLY A 30 13.31 -18.95 8.80
C GLY A 30 13.76 -19.33 7.39
N HIS A 31 12.81 -19.56 6.47
CA HIS A 31 13.11 -19.86 5.06
C HIS A 31 13.18 -18.58 4.23
N LEU A 32 14.22 -18.47 3.41
CA LEU A 32 14.39 -17.39 2.44
C LEU A 32 13.79 -17.80 1.10
N VAL A 33 12.79 -17.06 0.65
CA VAL A 33 12.09 -17.34 -0.62
C VAL A 33 12.19 -16.18 -1.59
N LEU A 34 12.14 -16.50 -2.88
CA LEU A 34 12.11 -15.52 -3.95
C LEU A 34 10.64 -15.26 -4.31
N ALA A 35 10.17 -14.08 -3.93
CA ALA A 35 8.81 -13.67 -4.16
C ALA A 35 8.71 -12.63 -5.29
N HIS A 36 7.69 -12.76 -6.14
CA HIS A 36 7.35 -11.75 -7.13
C HIS A 36 6.03 -11.04 -6.77
N ILE A 37 5.90 -9.80 -7.20
CA ILE A 37 4.68 -9.01 -6.98
C ILE A 37 3.53 -9.49 -7.88
N SER A 38 2.34 -9.58 -7.31
CA SER A 38 1.12 -9.81 -8.10
C SER A 38 0.82 -8.61 -9.02
N GLY A 39 0.11 -8.85 -10.13
CA GLY A 39 -0.30 -7.76 -11.04
C GLY A 39 -1.18 -6.71 -10.36
N LYS A 40 -1.95 -7.09 -9.32
CA LYS A 40 -2.76 -6.17 -8.51
C LYS A 40 -1.90 -5.15 -7.77
N MET A 41 -0.78 -5.57 -7.21
CA MET A 41 0.20 -4.71 -6.53
C MET A 41 0.77 -3.64 -7.47
N ARG A 42 1.15 -4.04 -8.70
CA ARG A 42 1.68 -3.11 -9.72
C ARG A 42 0.66 -2.00 -10.04
N LYS A 43 -0.62 -2.35 -10.20
CA LYS A 43 -1.70 -1.37 -10.46
C LYS A 43 -1.93 -0.40 -9.31
N ARG A 44 -1.66 -0.82 -8.07
CA ARG A 44 -1.86 0.00 -6.86
C ARG A 44 -0.63 0.83 -6.48
N PHE A 45 0.42 0.81 -7.31
CA PHE A 45 1.68 1.54 -7.11
C PHE A 45 2.26 1.34 -5.69
N ILE A 46 2.15 0.13 -5.15
CA ILE A 46 2.67 -0.17 -3.82
C ILE A 46 4.19 -0.26 -3.91
N ARG A 47 4.87 0.60 -3.15
CA ARG A 47 6.32 0.58 -2.97
C ARG A 47 6.66 -0.37 -1.83
N LEU A 48 7.33 -1.48 -2.15
CA LEU A 48 7.89 -2.39 -1.16
C LEU A 48 9.32 -1.96 -0.83
N VAL A 49 9.64 -1.94 0.46
CA VAL A 49 10.98 -1.66 0.99
C VAL A 49 11.45 -2.86 1.80
N ALA A 50 12.78 -3.04 1.91
CA ALA A 50 13.33 -4.01 2.87
C ALA A 50 12.91 -3.65 4.30
N GLY A 51 12.46 -4.64 5.07
CA GLY A 51 11.89 -4.48 6.40
C GLY A 51 10.36 -4.39 6.42
N ASP A 52 9.69 -4.30 5.27
CA ASP A 52 8.23 -4.34 5.23
C ASP A 52 7.71 -5.77 5.47
N ARG A 53 6.64 -5.88 6.27
CA ARG A 53 5.87 -7.12 6.42
C ARG A 53 4.88 -7.28 5.28
N VAL A 54 4.89 -8.44 4.65
CA VAL A 54 4.04 -8.78 3.51
C VAL A 54 3.38 -10.12 3.73
N LYS A 55 2.16 -10.28 3.19
CA LYS A 55 1.57 -11.60 3.04
C LYS A 55 1.92 -12.15 1.67
N ILE A 56 2.43 -13.37 1.70
CA ILE A 56 2.78 -14.17 0.54
C ILE A 56 1.85 -15.38 0.42
N GLU A 57 1.53 -15.73 -0.80
CA GLU A 57 0.89 -16.99 -1.16
C GLU A 57 1.93 -17.86 -1.86
N MET A 58 2.11 -19.09 -1.38
CA MET A 58 2.93 -20.10 -2.04
C MET A 58 2.07 -21.29 -2.42
N SER A 59 2.39 -21.93 -3.55
CA SER A 59 1.82 -23.23 -3.85
C SER A 59 2.54 -24.29 -3.02
N PRO A 60 1.84 -25.28 -2.46
CA PRO A 60 2.44 -26.34 -1.63
C PRO A 60 3.42 -27.23 -2.41
N TYR A 61 3.49 -27.06 -3.73
CA TYR A 61 4.40 -27.74 -4.63
C TYR A 61 5.74 -26.99 -4.81
N ASP A 62 5.78 -25.69 -4.55
CA ASP A 62 6.95 -24.83 -4.75
C ASP A 62 7.15 -23.90 -3.55
N THR A 63 7.98 -24.32 -2.60
CA THR A 63 8.30 -23.52 -1.40
C THR A 63 9.30 -22.39 -1.68
N GLU A 64 10.07 -22.47 -2.78
CA GLU A 64 11.09 -21.47 -3.13
C GLU A 64 10.52 -20.21 -3.81
N LYS A 65 9.36 -20.36 -4.47
CA LYS A 65 8.70 -19.31 -5.24
C LYS A 65 7.41 -18.89 -4.55
N ALA A 66 7.32 -17.61 -4.23
CA ALA A 66 6.13 -17.05 -3.59
C ALA A 66 5.54 -15.89 -4.39
N ARG A 67 4.26 -15.62 -4.18
CA ARG A 67 3.56 -14.47 -4.75
C ARG A 67 3.16 -13.50 -3.66
N ILE A 68 3.55 -12.24 -3.78
CA ILE A 68 3.16 -11.19 -2.83
C ILE A 68 1.77 -10.66 -3.19
N VAL A 69 0.83 -10.82 -2.25
CA VAL A 69 -0.58 -10.46 -2.43
C VAL A 69 -0.87 -9.09 -1.85
N TYR A 70 -0.52 -8.89 -0.58
CA TYR A 70 -0.73 -7.65 0.15
C TYR A 70 0.45 -7.31 1.07
N ARG A 71 0.62 -6.01 1.34
CA ARG A 71 1.53 -5.50 2.38
C ARG A 71 0.71 -5.30 3.65
N LEU A 72 1.22 -5.72 4.80
CA LEU A 72 0.57 -5.58 6.10
C LEU A 72 0.69 -4.16 6.69
N ASP A 73 1.43 -3.28 6.03
CA ASP A 73 1.69 -1.94 6.53
C ASP A 73 0.42 -1.07 6.50
N ASN A 74 -0.10 -0.80 7.68
CA ASN A 74 -1.26 0.05 7.96
C ASN A 74 -0.91 1.54 7.95
N ARG A 75 0.06 1.97 7.13
CA ARG A 75 0.26 3.41 6.93
C ARG A 75 -0.88 3.89 6.06
N ARG A 76 -1.91 4.39 6.75
CA ARG A 76 -2.92 5.32 6.23
C ARG A 76 -2.28 6.22 5.15
N PRO A 77 -3.01 6.54 4.08
CA PRO A 77 -2.53 7.50 3.10
C PRO A 77 -2.27 8.83 3.82
N MET A 78 -1.00 9.12 4.10
CA MET A 78 -0.62 10.40 4.67
C MET A 78 -0.45 11.38 3.52
N GLY A 79 -1.58 11.97 3.15
CA GLY A 79 -1.65 13.21 2.42
C GLY A 79 -3.02 13.81 2.71
N PRO A 80 -3.16 14.83 3.57
CA PRO A 80 -4.43 15.53 3.69
C PRO A 80 -4.76 16.14 2.32
N PRO A 81 -6.00 16.03 1.80
CA PRO A 81 -6.45 17.00 0.81
C PRO A 81 -6.34 18.37 1.49
N GLY A 82 -5.60 19.29 0.90
CA GLY A 82 -5.21 20.56 1.52
C GLY A 82 -6.36 21.25 2.27
N ALA A 83 -6.33 21.15 3.59
CA ALA A 83 -7.06 22.03 4.48
C ALA A 83 -6.05 23.09 4.95
N GLY A 84 -6.06 24.26 4.32
CA GLY A 84 -5.08 25.30 4.57
C GLY A 84 -5.43 26.62 3.92
N GLY A 85 -6.57 27.20 4.29
CA GLY A 85 -6.92 28.55 3.83
C GLY A 85 -8.29 29.06 4.25
N ALA A 86 -8.79 28.73 5.43
CA ALA A 86 -9.82 29.58 6.03
C ALA A 86 -9.15 30.86 6.52
N ARG A 87 -9.49 32.00 5.91
CA ARG A 87 -9.51 33.29 6.60
C ARG A 87 -10.97 33.73 6.74
N PRO A 88 -11.57 33.62 7.92
CA PRO A 88 -12.82 34.30 8.22
C PRO A 88 -12.49 35.76 8.64
N GLY A 89 -13.12 36.77 8.02
CA GLY A 89 -12.98 38.14 8.53
C GLY A 89 -13.36 39.32 7.61
N GLY A 90 -14.67 39.55 7.40
CA GLY A 90 -15.33 40.88 7.27
C GLY A 90 -14.98 41.84 6.09
N PRO A 91 -15.71 42.96 5.91
CA PRO A 91 -16.80 43.49 6.74
C PRO A 91 -18.19 43.44 6.07
N ARG A 92 -19.17 43.52 6.95
CA ARG A 92 -20.60 43.73 6.69
C ARG A 92 -20.80 45.02 5.89
N ARG A 93 -21.29 44.95 4.66
CA ARG A 93 -21.94 46.09 4.02
C ARG A 93 -23.36 46.19 4.60
N GLY A 94 -23.54 47.06 5.58
CA GLY A 94 -24.86 47.43 6.07
C GLY A 94 -25.66 48.19 5.01
N PRO A 95 -27.00 48.20 5.09
CA PRO A 95 -27.83 48.99 4.20
C PRO A 95 -27.83 50.44 4.67
N GLY A 96 -27.29 51.35 3.84
CA GLY A 96 -27.35 52.78 4.05
C GLY A 96 -28.10 53.45 2.90
N GLY A 97 -29.42 53.56 3.01
CA GLY A 97 -30.07 54.79 2.58
C GLY A 97 -29.85 55.88 3.65
N PRO A 98 -30.38 57.11 3.52
CA PRO A 98 -31.06 57.74 2.38
C PRO A 98 -30.46 59.14 2.04
N ARG A 99 -31.12 59.84 1.10
CA ARG A 99 -31.39 61.30 1.03
C ARG A 99 -30.74 62.11 -0.11
N ARG A 100 -31.66 62.55 -0.99
CA ARG A 100 -31.88 63.93 -1.49
C ARG A 100 -30.77 64.56 -2.35
N ARG A 101 -31.09 64.84 -3.60
CA ARG A 101 -31.67 66.13 -4.02
C ARG A 101 -32.45 65.98 -5.32
#